data_AF-A0A2D6RKK8-F1
#
_entry.id   AF-A0A2D6RKK8-F1
#
_cell.length_a   1.000
_cell.length_b   1.000
_cell.length_c   1.000
_cell.angle_alpha   90.00
_cell.angle_beta   90.00
_cell.angle_gamma   90.00
#
_symmetry.space_group_name_H-M   'P 1'
#
loop_
_entity.id
_entity.type
_entity.pdbx_description
1 polymer ?
#
loop_
_entity_poly.entity_id
_entity_poly.type
_entity_poly.pdbx_seq_one_letter_code
_entity_poly.pdbx_strand_id
1 'polypeptide(L)'
;MVEIINYGDFYDIGRFQGVPGLESVVLFPNAEFNRDFVNSSVLSFDSKDHEYRSEILGNDVGCGITCFAIQPINVEYAADKISDFISQSSILGRGNHFIDVCGGFSDSHYFILIHSDGKAAFDLDLPESVDEAQRRVVQASNFRIDLAQKIGQVIDRNMEWVEDWPHNRVDFEDGKFVYRKGAIKVKPKGLYVLPANAEAPVLFYSLSDSFDIPTNSMPHGTGRKAPRSLLKATDEEVQEFRKEVYVPEIIPSSSLRGEHPLCYNDFDIILNKFFNQIVPIGELPVLAYIKSFR
;
A
#
# COMPACT_ATOMS: atom_id res chain seq x y z
N MET A 1 -19.06 -2.39 -24.61
CA MET A 1 -19.28 -1.18 -23.79
C MET A 1 -18.63 -1.47 -22.45
N VAL A 2 -17.73 -0.60 -21.97
CA VAL A 2 -17.03 -0.83 -20.71
C VAL A 2 -17.97 -0.56 -19.54
N GLU A 3 -18.13 -1.52 -18.64
CA GLU A 3 -18.85 -1.34 -17.38
C GLU A 3 -18.00 -0.51 -16.42
N ILE A 4 -18.55 0.55 -15.84
CA ILE A 4 -17.82 1.43 -14.92
C ILE A 4 -18.54 1.49 -13.59
N ILE A 5 -17.88 1.01 -12.54
CA ILE A 5 -18.34 1.06 -11.16
C ILE A 5 -17.51 2.12 -10.44
N ASN A 6 -18.12 3.27 -10.18
CA ASN A 6 -17.44 4.40 -9.56
C ASN A 6 -17.98 4.67 -8.15
N TYR A 7 -17.14 4.44 -7.14
CA TYR A 7 -17.48 4.69 -5.74
C TYR A 7 -17.07 6.07 -5.23
N GLY A 8 -16.30 6.83 -6.02
CA GLY A 8 -15.87 8.19 -5.69
C GLY A 8 -16.56 9.26 -6.53
N ASP A 9 -16.09 10.50 -6.41
CA ASP A 9 -16.65 11.67 -7.08
C ASP A 9 -15.94 11.97 -8.42
N PHE A 10 -15.60 10.91 -9.18
CA PHE A 10 -14.84 11.05 -10.43
C PHE A 10 -15.74 11.21 -11.66
N TYR A 11 -15.40 12.15 -12.53
CA TYR A 11 -16.19 12.46 -13.72
C TYR A 11 -15.47 12.16 -15.05
N ASP A 12 -14.15 11.99 -15.04
CA ASP A 12 -13.37 11.69 -16.27
C ASP A 12 -13.29 10.19 -16.57
N ILE A 13 -14.45 9.60 -16.85
CA ILE A 13 -14.59 8.18 -17.21
C ILE A 13 -14.38 7.92 -18.72
N GLY A 14 -14.28 8.99 -19.52
CA GLY A 14 -14.13 8.90 -20.98
C GLY A 14 -12.85 8.20 -21.41
N ARG A 15 -11.78 8.29 -20.60
CA ARG A 15 -10.49 7.64 -20.85
C ARG A 15 -10.52 6.12 -20.96
N PHE A 16 -11.56 5.48 -20.43
CA PHE A 16 -11.70 4.02 -20.49
C PHE A 16 -12.45 3.56 -21.75
N GLN A 17 -13.08 4.48 -22.48
CA GLN A 17 -13.84 4.13 -23.67
C GLN A 17 -12.89 3.78 -24.82
N GLY A 18 -13.19 2.69 -25.53
CA GLY A 18 -12.43 2.26 -26.70
C GLY A 18 -11.10 1.58 -26.41
N VAL A 19 -10.79 1.29 -25.13
CA VAL A 19 -9.63 0.45 -24.76
C VAL A 19 -9.92 -1.00 -25.19
N PRO A 20 -9.13 -1.60 -26.10
CA PRO A 20 -9.33 -2.97 -26.55
C PRO A 20 -9.30 -3.98 -25.39
N GLY A 21 -10.24 -4.92 -25.41
CA GLY A 21 -10.39 -5.99 -24.42
C GLY A 21 -10.89 -5.54 -23.04
N LEU A 22 -10.96 -4.24 -22.73
CA LEU A 22 -11.41 -3.75 -21.44
C LEU A 22 -12.92 -4.00 -21.28
N GLU A 23 -13.30 -4.76 -20.27
CA GLU A 23 -14.69 -5.08 -19.97
C GLU A 23 -15.26 -4.23 -18.84
N SER A 24 -14.49 -4.08 -17.76
CA SER A 24 -14.95 -3.32 -16.59
C SER A 24 -13.84 -2.55 -15.88
N VAL A 25 -14.24 -1.46 -15.22
CA VAL A 25 -13.40 -0.61 -14.39
C VAL A 25 -14.09 -0.36 -13.06
N VAL A 26 -13.37 -0.58 -11.97
CA VAL A 26 -13.77 -0.21 -10.61
C VAL A 26 -12.89 0.94 -10.16
N LEU A 27 -13.51 2.05 -9.73
CA LEU A 27 -12.82 3.20 -9.13
C LEU A 27 -13.19 3.27 -7.66
N PHE A 28 -12.22 3.12 -6.77
CA PHE A 28 -12.43 3.25 -5.34
C PHE A 28 -12.58 4.73 -4.93
N PRO A 29 -13.15 5.01 -3.74
CA PRO A 29 -13.38 6.39 -3.29
C PRO A 29 -12.12 7.26 -3.24
N ASN A 30 -10.97 6.63 -3.02
CA ASN A 30 -9.66 7.28 -2.96
C ASN A 30 -8.88 7.25 -4.28
N ALA A 31 -9.54 7.03 -5.42
CA ALA A 31 -8.86 7.02 -6.70
C ALA A 31 -8.16 8.37 -6.99
N GLU A 32 -6.96 8.31 -7.55
CA GLU A 32 -6.19 9.51 -7.89
C GLU A 32 -5.82 9.44 -9.37
N PHE A 33 -6.20 10.50 -10.10
CA PHE A 33 -5.93 10.62 -11.52
C PHE A 33 -4.52 11.15 -11.73
N ASN A 34 -3.58 10.24 -11.98
CA ASN A 34 -2.23 10.61 -12.40
C ASN A 34 -2.22 10.86 -13.92
N ARG A 35 -1.12 11.42 -14.43
CA ARG A 35 -0.96 11.67 -15.88
C ARG A 35 -1.14 10.40 -16.72
N ASP A 36 -0.68 9.26 -16.21
CA ASP A 36 -0.56 8.03 -17.00
C ASP A 36 -1.67 7.02 -16.71
N PHE A 37 -2.16 6.92 -15.47
CA PHE A 37 -3.30 6.05 -15.10
C PHE A 37 -3.97 6.45 -13.77
N VAL A 38 -5.06 5.77 -13.41
CA VAL A 38 -5.82 6.02 -12.18
C VAL A 38 -5.38 5.08 -11.06
N ASN A 39 -4.82 5.63 -9.97
CA ASN A 39 -4.54 4.89 -8.74
C ASN A 39 -5.85 4.51 -8.02
N SER A 40 -5.79 3.48 -7.17
CA SER A 40 -6.93 2.88 -6.47
C SER A 40 -8.04 2.48 -7.43
N SER A 41 -7.67 1.67 -8.43
CA SER A 41 -8.57 1.16 -9.46
C SER A 41 -8.34 -0.33 -9.74
N VAL A 42 -9.37 -0.97 -10.30
CA VAL A 42 -9.32 -2.34 -10.82
C VAL A 42 -9.86 -2.38 -12.24
N LEU A 43 -9.15 -3.04 -13.14
CA LEU A 43 -9.51 -3.15 -14.54
C LEU A 43 -9.54 -4.61 -14.95
N SER A 44 -10.65 -5.04 -15.55
CA SER A 44 -10.81 -6.40 -16.03
C SER A 44 -10.86 -6.43 -17.55
N PHE A 45 -10.02 -7.27 -18.15
CA PHE A 45 -9.94 -7.46 -19.60
C PHE A 45 -10.37 -8.88 -19.99
N ASP A 46 -11.13 -9.02 -21.07
CA ASP A 46 -11.38 -10.32 -21.70
C ASP A 46 -10.05 -10.91 -22.19
N SER A 47 -9.76 -12.15 -21.80
CA SER A 47 -8.56 -12.87 -22.20
C SER A 47 -8.31 -12.98 -23.71
N LYS A 48 -9.37 -12.97 -24.54
CA LYS A 48 -9.26 -13.15 -25.99
C LYS A 48 -8.76 -11.91 -26.72
N ASP A 49 -9.05 -10.73 -26.15
CA ASP A 49 -8.77 -9.43 -26.74
C ASP A 49 -7.78 -8.62 -25.87
N HIS A 50 -7.10 -9.28 -24.93
CA HIS A 50 -6.14 -8.66 -24.03
C HIS A 50 -4.75 -8.57 -24.63
N GLU A 51 -4.18 -7.37 -24.56
CA GLU A 51 -2.76 -7.12 -24.73
C GLU A 51 -2.21 -6.57 -23.42
N TYR A 52 -0.99 -6.99 -23.04
CA TYR A 52 -0.37 -6.52 -21.80
C TYR A 52 -0.10 -5.01 -21.87
N ARG A 53 -0.52 -4.31 -20.81
CA ARG A 53 -0.40 -2.85 -20.67
C ARG A 53 0.44 -2.47 -19.46
N SER A 54 1.72 -2.20 -19.71
CA SER A 54 2.68 -1.80 -18.66
C SER A 54 2.29 -0.48 -17.99
N GLU A 55 1.61 0.42 -18.71
CA GLU A 55 1.21 1.75 -18.25
C GLU A 55 0.21 1.71 -17.09
N ILE A 56 -0.58 0.64 -16.96
CA ILE A 56 -1.58 0.51 -15.90
C ILE A 56 -0.92 0.36 -14.54
N LEU A 57 0.07 -0.54 -14.45
CA LEU A 57 0.78 -0.81 -13.20
C LEU A 57 1.98 0.14 -13.02
N GLY A 58 2.51 0.65 -14.13
CA GLY A 58 3.68 1.52 -14.16
C GLY A 58 4.90 0.85 -13.54
N ASN A 59 5.74 1.68 -12.93
CA ASN A 59 6.96 1.18 -12.31
C ASN A 59 6.70 0.42 -11.01
N ASP A 60 5.61 0.66 -10.29
CA ASP A 60 5.44 0.13 -8.94
C ASP A 60 4.84 -1.29 -8.92
N VAL A 61 5.06 -2.10 -9.96
CA VAL A 61 4.57 -3.49 -10.04
C VAL A 61 5.17 -4.29 -8.89
N GLY A 62 4.32 -4.97 -8.13
CA GLY A 62 4.72 -5.72 -6.94
C GLY A 62 4.75 -4.90 -5.65
N CYS A 63 4.52 -3.58 -5.70
CA CYS A 63 4.30 -2.76 -4.51
C CYS A 63 3.22 -3.39 -3.63
N GLY A 64 3.54 -3.55 -2.36
CA GLY A 64 2.80 -4.36 -1.41
C GLY A 64 3.11 -3.95 0.02
N ILE A 65 2.19 -4.29 0.92
CA ILE A 65 2.39 -4.18 2.36
C ILE A 65 2.48 -5.58 2.93
N THR A 66 3.54 -5.89 3.67
CA THR A 66 3.65 -7.14 4.43
C THR A 66 3.66 -6.83 5.92
N CYS A 67 2.94 -7.61 6.71
CA CYS A 67 2.90 -7.48 8.17
C CYS A 67 3.63 -8.65 8.85
N PHE A 68 4.37 -8.30 9.90
CA PHE A 68 5.05 -9.25 10.77
C PHE A 68 4.71 -8.95 12.23
N ALA A 69 4.46 -9.99 13.03
CA ALA A 69 4.34 -9.90 14.47
C ALA A 69 5.73 -10.07 15.11
N ILE A 70 5.97 -9.30 16.18
CA ILE A 70 7.20 -9.38 16.98
C ILE A 70 6.86 -9.33 18.46
N GLN A 71 7.79 -9.83 19.29
CA GLN A 71 7.74 -9.58 20.72
C GLN A 71 7.96 -8.08 21.02
N PRO A 72 7.39 -7.55 22.11
CA PRO A 72 7.59 -6.16 22.51
C PRO A 72 9.07 -5.76 22.57
N ILE A 73 9.33 -4.53 22.15
CA ILE A 73 10.66 -3.95 22.07
C ILE A 73 10.58 -2.46 22.40
N ASN A 74 11.69 -1.87 22.84
CA ASN A 74 11.77 -0.41 22.89
C ASN A 74 11.64 0.13 21.46
N VAL A 75 10.57 0.89 21.21
CA VAL A 75 10.18 1.37 19.88
C VAL A 75 11.25 2.29 19.29
N GLU A 76 11.76 3.24 20.07
CA GLU A 76 12.77 4.20 19.61
C GLU A 76 14.06 3.48 19.20
N TYR A 77 14.54 2.56 20.04
CA TYR A 77 15.68 1.71 19.74
C TYR A 77 15.48 0.91 18.44
N ALA A 78 14.32 0.28 18.27
CA ALA A 78 14.03 -0.49 17.07
C ALA A 78 14.01 0.40 15.82
N ALA A 79 13.32 1.54 15.90
CA ALA A 79 13.19 2.49 14.80
C ALA A 79 14.55 3.09 14.40
N ASP A 80 15.39 3.48 15.34
CA ASP A 80 16.75 3.97 15.07
C ASP A 80 17.61 2.90 14.39
N LYS A 81 17.61 1.67 14.92
CA LYS A 81 18.37 0.56 14.34
C LYS A 81 17.91 0.21 12.92
N ILE A 82 16.61 0.20 12.69
CA ILE A 82 16.03 -0.03 11.35
C ILE A 82 16.45 1.11 10.42
N SER A 83 16.31 2.37 10.86
CA SER A 83 16.65 3.54 10.06
C SER A 83 18.14 3.58 9.69
N ASP A 84 19.03 3.29 10.64
CA ASP A 84 20.46 3.16 10.41
C ASP A 84 20.76 2.09 9.35
N PHE A 85 20.13 0.92 9.46
CA PHE A 85 20.28 -0.19 8.51
C PHE A 85 19.80 0.18 7.11
N ILE A 86 18.59 0.74 6.98
CA ILE A 86 18.04 1.11 5.67
C ILE A 86 18.64 2.40 5.11
N SER A 87 19.30 3.25 5.91
CA SER A 87 19.94 4.46 5.39
C SER A 87 21.20 4.16 4.56
N GLN A 88 21.80 2.98 4.79
CA GLN A 88 23.04 2.55 4.14
C GLN A 88 22.82 2.08 2.70
N SER A 89 21.58 1.77 2.32
CA SER A 89 21.20 1.29 0.99
C SER A 89 19.85 1.87 0.63
N SER A 90 19.60 2.31 -0.61
CA SER A 90 18.27 2.82 -1.01
C SER A 90 17.20 1.71 -1.11
N ILE A 91 17.25 0.72 -0.20
CA ILE A 91 16.62 -0.59 -0.27
C ILE A 91 15.09 -0.52 -0.24
N LEU A 92 14.52 0.44 0.50
CA LEU A 92 13.06 0.56 0.63
C LEU A 92 12.40 1.15 -0.63
N GLY A 93 13.15 1.84 -1.48
CA GLY A 93 12.63 2.63 -2.60
C GLY A 93 12.26 4.07 -2.22
N ARG A 94 11.49 4.74 -3.08
CA ARG A 94 11.09 6.15 -2.94
C ARG A 94 9.56 6.27 -2.86
N GLY A 95 9.07 7.48 -2.59
CA GLY A 95 7.62 7.75 -2.56
C GLY A 95 7.02 7.51 -1.19
N ASN A 96 5.91 6.79 -1.16
CA ASN A 96 5.15 6.43 0.04
C ASN A 96 5.62 5.09 0.65
N HIS A 97 6.79 4.58 0.30
CA HIS A 97 7.34 3.39 0.95
C HIS A 97 7.82 3.72 2.36
N PHE A 98 7.48 2.85 3.31
CA PHE A 98 7.75 3.03 4.73
C PHE A 98 7.94 1.69 5.45
N ILE A 99 8.44 1.77 6.67
CA ILE A 99 8.37 0.71 7.67
C ILE A 99 7.75 1.33 8.91
N ASP A 100 6.63 0.76 9.37
CA ASP A 100 5.99 1.19 10.60
C ASP A 100 6.26 0.17 11.71
N VAL A 101 6.55 0.67 12.90
CA VAL A 101 6.47 -0.12 14.14
C VAL A 101 5.15 0.23 14.80
N CYS A 102 4.23 -0.72 14.83
CA CYS A 102 2.91 -0.56 15.40
C CYS A 102 2.80 -1.27 16.75
N GLY A 103 1.94 -0.73 17.61
CA GLY A 103 1.49 -1.45 18.81
C GLY A 103 0.69 -2.70 18.43
N GLY A 104 0.30 -3.49 19.44
CA GLY A 104 -0.59 -4.64 19.25
C GLY A 104 -2.02 -4.40 19.71
N PHE A 105 -2.90 -5.36 19.43
CA PHE A 105 -4.23 -5.43 20.06
C PHE A 105 -4.17 -5.69 21.57
N SER A 106 -2.99 -6.07 22.06
CA SER A 106 -2.65 -6.19 23.47
C SER A 106 -1.16 -5.88 23.65
N ASP A 107 -0.73 -5.65 24.89
CA ASP A 107 0.68 -5.34 25.23
C ASP A 107 1.65 -6.51 25.03
N SER A 108 1.17 -7.64 24.52
CA SER A 108 1.96 -8.87 24.38
C SER A 108 2.72 -8.99 23.05
N HIS A 109 2.34 -8.21 22.04
CA HIS A 109 2.92 -8.27 20.69
C HIS A 109 2.94 -6.88 20.06
N TYR A 110 3.97 -6.58 19.29
CA TYR A 110 4.01 -5.44 18.37
C TYR A 110 3.98 -5.96 16.93
N PHE A 111 3.72 -5.06 15.99
CA PHE A 111 3.69 -5.39 14.58
C PHE A 111 4.65 -4.50 13.80
N ILE A 112 5.26 -5.05 12.76
CA ILE A 112 6.05 -4.30 11.79
C ILE A 112 5.36 -4.41 10.44
N LEU A 113 5.02 -3.27 9.84
CA LEU A 113 4.51 -3.21 8.48
C LEU A 113 5.61 -2.72 7.56
N ILE A 114 5.85 -3.45 6.46
CA ILE A 114 6.82 -3.09 5.43
C ILE A 114 6.08 -2.78 4.15
N HIS A 115 6.12 -1.53 3.70
CA HIS A 115 5.54 -1.08 2.43
C HIS A 115 6.65 -0.82 1.41
N SER A 116 6.77 -1.68 0.40
CA SER A 116 7.78 -1.54 -0.66
C SER A 116 7.45 -2.36 -1.90
N ASP A 117 8.01 -1.96 -3.04
CA ASP A 117 8.01 -2.70 -4.32
C ASP A 117 9.28 -3.54 -4.54
N GLY A 118 10.29 -3.43 -3.68
CA GLY A 118 11.57 -4.14 -3.81
C GLY A 118 12.41 -3.74 -5.03
N LYS A 119 12.02 -2.69 -5.78
CA LYS A 119 12.70 -2.34 -7.05
C LYS A 119 14.14 -1.95 -6.89
N ALA A 120 14.51 -1.34 -5.76
CA ALA A 120 15.90 -1.00 -5.46
C ALA A 120 16.84 -2.22 -5.49
N ALA A 121 16.30 -3.43 -5.45
CA ALA A 121 17.07 -4.66 -5.45
C ALA A 121 17.14 -5.38 -6.82
N PHE A 122 16.22 -5.14 -7.79
CA PHE A 122 16.10 -6.07 -8.93
C PHE A 122 15.86 -5.51 -10.35
N ASP A 123 15.22 -4.36 -10.59
CA ASP A 123 15.13 -3.77 -11.96
C ASP A 123 14.42 -2.40 -12.00
N LEU A 124 14.81 -1.51 -12.92
CA LEU A 124 14.17 -0.20 -13.14
C LEU A 124 13.18 -0.18 -14.29
N ASP A 125 13.26 -1.12 -15.24
CA ASP A 125 12.44 -1.09 -16.45
C ASP A 125 10.97 -1.47 -16.16
N LEU A 126 10.07 -1.18 -17.09
CA LEU A 126 8.67 -1.65 -17.03
C LEU A 126 8.61 -3.13 -17.39
N PRO A 127 7.68 -3.93 -16.82
CA PRO A 127 7.49 -5.29 -17.31
C PRO A 127 6.99 -5.25 -18.76
N GLU A 128 7.33 -6.25 -19.57
CA GLU A 128 6.89 -6.34 -20.98
C GLU A 128 5.76 -7.36 -21.19
N SER A 129 5.43 -8.15 -20.16
CA SER A 129 4.41 -9.20 -20.22
C SER A 129 3.71 -9.42 -18.87
N VAL A 130 2.56 -10.10 -18.91
CA VAL A 130 1.85 -10.55 -17.69
C VAL A 130 2.74 -11.45 -16.84
N ASP A 131 3.41 -12.43 -17.46
CA ASP A 131 4.29 -13.37 -16.75
C ASP A 131 5.44 -12.67 -16.05
N GLU A 132 6.03 -11.64 -16.68
CA GLU A 132 7.05 -10.83 -16.05
C GLU A 132 6.49 -10.00 -14.89
N ALA A 133 5.33 -9.36 -15.07
CA ALA A 133 4.68 -8.60 -14.01
C ALA A 133 4.35 -9.50 -12.80
N GLN A 134 3.86 -10.72 -13.03
CA GLN A 134 3.59 -11.70 -11.98
C GLN A 134 4.86 -12.17 -11.27
N ARG A 135 5.95 -12.43 -12.02
CA ARG A 135 7.26 -12.73 -11.43
C ARG A 135 7.76 -11.59 -10.54
N ARG A 136 7.61 -10.35 -10.97
CA ARG A 136 7.99 -9.16 -10.18
C ARG A 136 7.17 -9.02 -8.91
N VAL A 137 5.87 -9.34 -8.93
CA VAL A 137 5.05 -9.39 -7.71
C VAL A 137 5.61 -10.42 -6.71
N VAL A 138 5.99 -11.61 -7.17
CA VAL A 138 6.60 -12.64 -6.30
C VAL A 138 7.96 -12.17 -5.77
N GLN A 139 8.80 -11.57 -6.62
CA GLN A 139 10.11 -11.03 -6.21
C GLN A 139 9.97 -9.92 -5.16
N ALA A 140 9.03 -8.99 -5.34
CA ALA A 140 8.76 -7.93 -4.37
C ALA A 140 8.28 -8.49 -3.02
N SER A 141 7.47 -9.54 -3.05
CA SER A 141 6.97 -10.21 -1.84
C SER A 141 8.10 -10.93 -1.09
N ASN A 142 8.93 -11.69 -1.81
CA ASN A 142 10.14 -12.31 -1.24
C ASN A 142 11.11 -11.27 -0.70
N PHE A 143 11.27 -10.14 -1.40
CA PHE A 143 12.08 -9.03 -0.94
C PHE A 143 11.60 -8.49 0.42
N ARG A 144 10.28 -8.28 0.60
CA ARG A 144 9.73 -7.80 1.88
C ARG A 144 9.97 -8.82 3.01
N ILE A 145 9.88 -10.12 2.72
CA ILE A 145 10.21 -11.20 3.67
C ILE A 145 11.69 -11.20 4.03
N ASP A 146 12.59 -11.15 3.05
CA ASP A 146 14.04 -11.12 3.27
C ASP A 146 14.47 -9.85 4.02
N LEU A 147 13.84 -8.71 3.70
CA LEU A 147 14.05 -7.45 4.39
C LEU A 147 13.61 -7.56 5.86
N ALA A 148 12.44 -8.14 6.12
CA ALA A 148 11.97 -8.38 7.48
C ALA A 148 12.97 -9.24 8.27
N GLN A 149 13.48 -10.34 7.71
CA GLN A 149 14.47 -11.18 8.38
C GLN A 149 15.75 -10.42 8.75
N LYS A 150 16.25 -9.57 7.84
CA LYS A 150 17.43 -8.71 8.11
C LYS A 150 17.13 -7.67 9.19
N ILE A 151 15.94 -7.05 9.15
CA ILE A 151 15.47 -6.14 10.20
C ILE A 151 15.43 -6.87 11.54
N GLY A 152 14.86 -8.07 11.59
CA GLY A 152 14.81 -8.91 12.78
C GLY A 152 16.18 -9.18 13.38
N GLN A 153 17.19 -9.45 12.56
CA GLN A 153 18.59 -9.59 13.01
C GLN A 153 19.14 -8.28 13.60
N VAL A 154 18.84 -7.14 12.99
CA VAL A 154 19.33 -5.82 13.42
C VAL A 154 18.71 -5.37 14.74
N ILE A 155 17.44 -5.70 14.99
CA ILE A 155 16.74 -5.35 16.23
C ILE A 155 16.69 -6.49 17.26
N ASP A 156 17.35 -7.62 16.98
CA ASP A 156 17.35 -8.84 17.80
C ASP A 156 15.94 -9.35 18.13
N ARG A 157 15.10 -9.50 17.08
CA ARG A 157 13.74 -10.03 17.18
C ARG A 157 13.44 -11.05 16.09
N ASN A 158 12.68 -12.07 16.47
CA ASN A 158 12.05 -12.94 15.50
C ASN A 158 10.89 -12.22 14.82
N MET A 159 10.79 -12.36 13.51
CA MET A 159 9.75 -11.76 12.67
C MET A 159 8.77 -12.86 12.25
N GLU A 160 7.64 -12.96 12.93
CA GLU A 160 6.60 -13.92 12.56
C GLU A 160 5.74 -13.33 11.44
N TRP A 161 5.74 -13.98 10.28
CA TRP A 161 4.93 -13.52 9.14
C TRP A 161 3.44 -13.63 9.46
N VAL A 162 2.71 -12.53 9.23
CA VAL A 162 1.25 -12.48 9.42
C VAL A 162 0.54 -12.64 8.08
N GLU A 163 0.77 -11.72 7.15
CA GLU A 163 0.16 -11.73 5.81
C GLU A 163 0.87 -10.75 4.86
N ASP A 164 0.71 -10.93 3.55
CA ASP A 164 1.20 -10.02 2.51
C ASP A 164 0.07 -9.56 1.56
N TRP A 165 0.02 -8.25 1.29
CA TRP A 165 -0.99 -7.63 0.44
C TRP A 165 -0.38 -6.82 -0.72
N PRO A 166 0.06 -7.47 -1.81
CA PRO A 166 0.45 -6.78 -3.04
C PRO A 166 -0.74 -6.02 -3.63
N HIS A 167 -0.54 -4.73 -3.90
CA HIS A 167 -1.60 -3.83 -4.37
C HIS A 167 -1.39 -3.23 -5.77
N ASN A 168 -0.29 -3.61 -6.43
CA ASN A 168 0.00 -3.30 -7.82
C ASN A 168 0.35 -4.59 -8.56
N ARG A 169 -0.64 -5.24 -9.17
CA ARG A 169 -0.48 -6.58 -9.78
C ARG A 169 -1.47 -6.81 -10.91
N VAL A 170 -1.17 -7.81 -11.73
CA VAL A 170 -2.11 -8.36 -12.72
C VAL A 170 -2.26 -9.86 -12.48
N ASP A 171 -3.51 -10.32 -12.46
CA ASP A 171 -3.87 -11.72 -12.26
C ASP A 171 -4.70 -12.24 -13.42
N PHE A 172 -4.65 -13.55 -13.66
CA PHE A 172 -5.59 -14.24 -14.53
C PHE A 172 -6.62 -14.97 -13.68
N GLU A 173 -7.88 -14.53 -13.73
CA GLU A 173 -8.98 -15.10 -12.95
C GLU A 173 -10.29 -15.10 -13.74
N ASP A 174 -11.03 -16.19 -13.66
CA ASP A 174 -12.33 -16.38 -14.33
C ASP A 174 -12.33 -16.03 -15.84
N GLY A 175 -11.22 -16.34 -16.52
CA GLY A 175 -11.05 -16.07 -17.96
C GLY A 175 -10.74 -14.60 -18.29
N LYS A 176 -10.33 -13.80 -17.29
CA LYS A 176 -10.03 -12.37 -17.43
C LYS A 176 -8.66 -12.03 -16.87
N PHE A 177 -8.04 -11.00 -17.44
CA PHE A 177 -6.88 -10.35 -16.82
C PHE A 177 -7.36 -9.20 -15.93
N VAL A 178 -7.06 -9.29 -14.65
CA VAL A 178 -7.49 -8.31 -13.64
C VAL A 178 -6.27 -7.55 -13.14
N TYR A 179 -6.20 -6.28 -13.54
CA TYR A 179 -5.18 -5.33 -13.10
C TYR A 179 -5.66 -4.60 -11.86
N ARG A 180 -4.84 -4.58 -10.82
CA ARG A 180 -5.07 -3.83 -9.59
C ARG A 180 -3.96 -2.79 -9.45
N LYS A 181 -4.30 -1.51 -9.40
CA LYS A 181 -3.36 -0.41 -9.13
C LYS A 181 -3.83 0.32 -7.88
N GLY A 182 -3.07 0.22 -6.79
CA GLY A 182 -3.47 0.74 -5.48
C GLY A 182 -4.64 -0.02 -4.85
N ALA A 183 -4.86 -1.28 -5.24
CA ALA A 183 -5.93 -2.12 -4.75
C ALA A 183 -5.44 -3.53 -4.45
N ILE A 184 -5.90 -4.12 -3.36
CA ILE A 184 -5.54 -5.48 -2.93
C ILE A 184 -6.60 -6.47 -3.39
N LYS A 185 -6.18 -7.70 -3.68
CA LYS A 185 -7.09 -8.83 -3.85
C LYS A 185 -7.58 -9.28 -2.47
N VAL A 186 -8.88 -9.51 -2.35
CA VAL A 186 -9.54 -9.88 -1.10
C VAL A 186 -10.48 -11.08 -1.29
N LYS A 187 -10.91 -11.66 -0.17
CA LYS A 187 -11.88 -12.76 -0.09
C LYS A 187 -12.68 -12.63 1.22
N PRO A 188 -13.89 -13.19 1.29
CA PRO A 188 -14.63 -13.29 2.55
C PRO A 188 -13.79 -13.91 3.65
N LYS A 189 -13.93 -13.41 4.90
CA LYS A 189 -13.20 -13.89 6.08
C LYS A 189 -11.66 -13.78 6.01
N GLY A 190 -11.10 -13.11 5.00
CA GLY A 190 -9.66 -12.86 4.94
C GLY A 190 -9.23 -11.78 5.93
N LEU A 191 -7.93 -11.74 6.25
CA LEU A 191 -7.31 -10.71 7.07
C LEU A 191 -6.70 -9.63 6.19
N TYR A 192 -7.01 -8.37 6.47
CA TYR A 192 -6.55 -7.22 5.69
C TYR A 192 -6.16 -6.05 6.58
N VAL A 193 -5.35 -5.16 6.01
CA VAL A 193 -5.01 -3.87 6.61
C VAL A 193 -5.46 -2.71 5.73
N LEU A 194 -5.82 -1.61 6.37
CA LEU A 194 -6.07 -0.33 5.76
C LEU A 194 -5.25 0.72 6.52
N PRO A 195 -4.04 1.10 6.05
CA PRO A 195 -3.35 2.28 6.52
C PRO A 195 -4.01 3.56 5.98
N ALA A 196 -4.04 4.61 6.79
CA ALA A 196 -4.45 5.94 6.35
C ALA A 196 -3.24 6.86 6.11
N ASN A 197 -2.45 7.07 7.16
CA ASN A 197 -1.27 7.90 7.15
C ASN A 197 -0.35 7.53 8.32
N ALA A 198 0.78 8.23 8.46
CA ALA A 198 1.82 7.90 9.44
C ALA A 198 1.44 8.18 10.92
N GLU A 199 0.33 8.86 11.19
CA GLU A 199 -0.16 9.19 12.54
C GLU A 199 -1.40 8.37 12.92
N ALA A 200 -2.29 8.15 11.95
CA ALA A 200 -3.49 7.34 12.15
C ALA A 200 -3.13 5.87 12.43
N PRO A 201 -3.91 5.17 13.28
CA PRO A 201 -3.69 3.76 13.50
C PRO A 201 -3.90 2.96 12.20
N VAL A 202 -3.30 1.79 12.08
CA VAL A 202 -3.58 0.86 10.98
C VAL A 202 -4.81 0.04 11.33
N LEU A 203 -5.86 0.14 10.52
CA LEU A 203 -7.08 -0.65 10.70
C LEU A 203 -6.85 -2.07 10.18
N PHE A 204 -6.97 -3.06 11.06
CA PHE A 204 -7.10 -4.47 10.68
C PHE A 204 -8.58 -4.82 10.53
N TYR A 205 -8.92 -5.50 9.44
CA TYR A 205 -10.30 -5.85 9.15
C TYR A 205 -10.42 -7.20 8.45
N SER A 206 -11.61 -7.76 8.57
CA SER A 206 -12.10 -8.88 7.77
C SER A 206 -13.26 -8.43 6.89
N LEU A 207 -13.70 -9.31 6.01
CA LEU A 207 -14.86 -9.10 5.15
C LEU A 207 -16.00 -10.01 5.56
N SER A 208 -17.23 -9.47 5.51
CA SER A 208 -18.45 -10.21 5.83
C SER A 208 -18.75 -11.31 4.81
N ASP A 209 -19.60 -12.27 5.19
CA ASP A 209 -20.00 -13.41 4.33
C ASP A 209 -20.89 -12.97 3.17
N SER A 210 -21.62 -11.87 3.35
CA SER A 210 -22.40 -11.19 2.31
C SER A 210 -21.47 -10.29 1.49
N PHE A 211 -20.64 -10.93 0.67
CA PHE A 211 -19.58 -10.29 -0.06
C PHE A 211 -19.98 -10.01 -1.51
N ASP A 212 -20.47 -8.80 -1.77
CA ASP A 212 -20.57 -8.27 -3.13
C ASP A 212 -19.59 -7.11 -3.27
N ILE A 213 -18.32 -7.46 -3.49
CA ILE A 213 -17.28 -6.48 -3.80
C ILE A 213 -16.81 -6.73 -5.23
N PRO A 214 -16.90 -5.70 -6.09
CA PRO A 214 -16.48 -5.82 -7.48
C PRO A 214 -15.07 -6.38 -7.59
N THR A 215 -14.88 -7.40 -8.44
CA THR A 215 -13.58 -8.00 -8.76
C THR A 215 -12.81 -8.54 -7.54
N ASN A 216 -13.50 -8.84 -6.44
CA ASN A 216 -12.89 -9.31 -5.19
C ASN A 216 -11.71 -8.40 -4.75
N SER A 217 -11.91 -7.08 -4.76
CA SER A 217 -10.82 -6.12 -4.54
C SER A 217 -11.19 -4.99 -3.58
N MET A 218 -10.22 -4.52 -2.79
CA MET A 218 -10.38 -3.38 -1.87
C MET A 218 -9.22 -2.38 -2.03
N PRO A 219 -9.41 -1.10 -1.69
CA PRO A 219 -8.30 -0.13 -1.69
C PRO A 219 -7.24 -0.54 -0.66
N HIS A 220 -5.97 -0.33 -1.01
CA HIS A 220 -4.84 -0.67 -0.12
C HIS A 220 -4.59 0.34 1.00
N GLY A 221 -5.23 1.50 0.95
CA GLY A 221 -5.05 2.63 1.86
C GLY A 221 -6.06 3.73 1.55
N THR A 222 -6.06 4.82 2.31
CA THR A 222 -7.02 5.94 2.13
C THR A 222 -6.66 6.91 1.00
N GLY A 223 -5.45 6.79 0.44
CA GLY A 223 -4.97 7.63 -0.67
C GLY A 223 -4.72 9.09 -0.26
N ARG A 224 -4.20 9.87 -1.22
CA ARG A 224 -3.83 11.27 -0.98
C ARG A 224 -5.04 12.20 -1.14
N LYS A 225 -5.05 13.31 -0.39
CA LYS A 225 -6.00 14.43 -0.56
C LYS A 225 -5.71 15.21 -1.84
N ALA A 226 -4.44 15.25 -2.25
CA ALA A 226 -3.99 15.95 -3.45
C ALA A 226 -2.63 15.39 -3.94
N PRO A 227 -2.27 15.66 -5.21
CA PRO A 227 -0.97 15.30 -5.76
C PRO A 227 0.19 15.80 -4.89
N ARG A 228 1.25 14.98 -4.80
CA ARG A 228 2.44 15.25 -3.96
C ARG A 228 3.14 16.58 -4.26
N SER A 229 3.02 17.09 -5.48
CA SER A 229 3.56 18.39 -5.88
C SER A 229 2.75 19.58 -5.37
N LEU A 230 1.47 19.38 -5.05
CA LEU A 230 0.50 20.44 -4.73
C LEU A 230 0.25 20.60 -3.23
N LEU A 231 0.31 19.51 -2.47
CA LEU A 231 0.06 19.54 -1.02
C LEU A 231 1.26 18.98 -0.26
N LYS A 232 1.82 19.81 0.61
CA LYS A 232 2.98 19.52 1.46
C LYS A 232 2.83 20.28 2.79
N ALA A 233 3.27 19.65 3.86
CA ALA A 233 3.32 20.27 5.18
C ALA A 233 4.44 21.31 5.31
N THR A 234 4.28 22.22 6.27
CA THR A 234 5.33 23.12 6.75
C THR A 234 6.31 22.38 7.67
N ASP A 235 7.42 23.02 8.02
CA ASP A 235 8.35 22.42 8.98
C ASP A 235 7.74 22.35 10.39
N GLU A 236 6.96 23.36 10.79
CA GLU A 236 6.26 23.37 12.07
C GLU A 236 5.29 22.19 12.19
N GLU A 237 4.48 21.93 11.16
CA GLU A 237 3.58 20.78 11.12
C GLU A 237 4.35 19.45 11.24
N VAL A 238 5.48 19.32 10.54
CA VAL A 238 6.35 18.13 10.67
C VAL A 238 6.94 17.99 12.07
N GLN A 239 7.27 19.09 12.76
CA GLN A 239 7.74 19.03 14.15
C GLN A 239 6.64 18.62 15.12
N GLU A 240 5.40 19.03 14.91
CA GLU A 240 4.27 18.55 15.71
C GLU A 240 4.03 17.05 15.46
N PHE A 241 4.04 16.59 14.20
CA PHE A 241 3.94 15.17 13.86
C PHE A 241 4.99 14.30 14.57
N ARG A 242 6.25 14.78 14.65
CA ARG A 242 7.34 14.08 15.36
C ARG A 242 7.12 13.91 16.86
N LYS A 243 6.18 14.65 17.47
CA LYS A 243 5.83 14.51 18.89
C LYS A 243 4.80 13.41 19.12
N GLU A 244 3.97 13.13 18.13
CA GLU A 244 2.90 12.12 18.21
C GLU A 244 3.40 10.73 17.81
N VAL A 245 4.29 10.67 16.81
CA VAL A 245 4.89 9.42 16.33
C VAL A 245 6.40 9.54 16.30
N TYR A 246 7.08 8.52 16.81
CA TYR A 246 8.54 8.53 16.80
C TYR A 246 9.08 8.41 15.37
N VAL A 247 9.86 9.40 14.95
CA VAL A 247 10.56 9.38 13.65
C VAL A 247 12.05 9.58 13.90
N PRO A 248 12.91 8.60 13.54
CA PRO A 248 14.36 8.72 13.70
C PRO A 248 14.92 10.05 13.17
N GLU A 249 15.81 10.67 13.95
CA GLU A 249 16.38 11.99 13.64
C GLU A 249 17.17 12.03 12.32
N ILE A 250 17.69 10.87 11.88
CA ILE A 250 18.38 10.73 10.59
C ILE A 250 17.46 10.99 9.39
N ILE A 251 16.12 10.88 9.56
CA ILE A 251 15.14 11.17 8.51
C ILE A 251 14.88 12.69 8.48
N PRO A 252 15.30 13.42 7.43
CA PRO A 252 15.16 14.88 7.42
C PRO A 252 13.69 15.31 7.29
N SER A 253 13.30 16.38 7.98
CA SER A 253 11.93 16.95 7.93
C SER A 253 11.45 17.24 6.51
N SER A 254 12.35 17.67 5.62
CA SER A 254 12.05 17.93 4.21
C SER A 254 11.51 16.70 3.46
N SER A 255 11.91 15.48 3.87
CA SER A 255 11.45 14.21 3.29
C SER A 255 10.06 13.78 3.79
N LEU A 256 9.60 14.38 4.89
CA LEU A 256 8.31 14.10 5.54
C LEU A 256 7.21 15.05 5.07
N ARG A 257 7.54 16.26 4.59
CA ARG A 257 6.53 17.25 4.17
C ARG A 257 5.50 16.72 3.17
N GLY A 258 5.95 15.88 2.22
CA GLY A 258 5.06 15.25 1.23
C GLY A 258 4.39 13.97 1.71
N GLU A 259 4.78 13.42 2.87
CA GLU A 259 4.18 12.22 3.46
C GLU A 259 3.44 12.50 4.77
N HIS A 260 3.37 13.76 5.17
CA HIS A 260 2.70 14.19 6.38
C HIS A 260 1.21 13.78 6.38
N PRO A 261 0.62 13.42 7.55
CA PRO A 261 -0.80 13.06 7.68
C PRO A 261 -1.79 13.97 6.94
N LEU A 262 -1.59 15.30 6.98
CA LEU A 262 -2.41 16.27 6.24
C LEU A 262 -2.51 16.01 4.73
N CYS A 263 -1.55 15.29 4.13
CA CYS A 263 -1.54 14.98 2.71
C CYS A 263 -2.48 13.83 2.32
N TYR A 264 -3.03 13.12 3.30
CA TYR A 264 -3.78 11.88 3.13
C TYR A 264 -5.22 12.00 3.60
N ASN A 265 -6.11 11.21 2.99
CA ASN A 265 -7.49 11.11 3.45
C ASN A 265 -7.57 10.28 4.74
N ASP A 266 -8.67 10.42 5.47
CA ASP A 266 -8.97 9.60 6.64
C ASP A 266 -9.82 8.39 6.25
N PHE A 267 -10.05 7.46 7.19
CA PHE A 267 -10.74 6.20 6.92
C PHE A 267 -12.16 6.35 6.37
N ASP A 268 -12.84 7.43 6.73
CA ASP A 268 -14.23 7.72 6.39
C ASP A 268 -14.50 7.61 4.88
N ILE A 269 -13.54 8.00 4.03
CA ILE A 269 -13.73 7.94 2.58
C ILE A 269 -13.96 6.51 2.08
N ILE A 270 -13.36 5.51 2.75
CA ILE A 270 -13.52 4.09 2.46
C ILE A 270 -14.65 3.49 3.28
N LEU A 271 -14.64 3.71 4.60
CA LEU A 271 -15.59 3.09 5.52
C LEU A 271 -17.02 3.48 5.20
N ASN A 272 -17.31 4.75 4.87
CA ASN A 272 -18.67 5.18 4.54
C ASN A 272 -19.26 4.45 3.32
N LYS A 273 -18.40 3.96 2.40
CA LYS A 273 -18.83 3.24 1.19
C LYS A 273 -18.91 1.73 1.42
N PHE A 274 -18.05 1.18 2.26
CA PHE A 274 -17.91 -0.26 2.44
C PHE A 274 -18.27 -0.75 3.87
N PHE A 275 -19.01 0.03 4.66
CA PHE A 275 -19.31 -0.27 6.06
C PHE A 275 -20.06 -1.59 6.27
N ASN A 276 -20.87 -2.04 5.29
CA ASN A 276 -21.60 -3.31 5.37
C ASN A 276 -20.71 -4.52 5.04
N GLN A 277 -19.59 -4.28 4.36
CA GLN A 277 -18.66 -5.31 3.91
C GLN A 277 -17.49 -5.47 4.88
N ILE A 278 -16.99 -4.36 5.43
CA ILE A 278 -15.86 -4.33 6.36
C ILE A 278 -16.33 -4.74 7.76
N VAL A 279 -15.66 -5.74 8.32
CA VAL A 279 -15.80 -6.16 9.72
C VAL A 279 -14.50 -5.78 10.44
N PRO A 280 -14.46 -4.67 11.20
CA PRO A 280 -13.27 -4.25 11.93
C PRO A 280 -12.81 -5.34 12.92
N ILE A 281 -11.52 -5.63 12.92
CA ILE A 281 -10.89 -6.52 13.91
C ILE A 281 -10.28 -5.67 15.03
N GLY A 282 -9.62 -4.57 14.67
CA GLY A 282 -9.06 -3.62 15.61
C GLY A 282 -8.11 -2.65 14.92
N GLU A 283 -7.58 -1.72 15.70
CA GLU A 283 -6.69 -0.66 15.24
C GLU A 283 -5.34 -0.80 15.94
N LEU A 284 -4.25 -0.73 15.17
CA LEU A 284 -2.89 -0.75 15.69
C LEU A 284 -2.29 0.65 15.63
N PRO A 285 -1.98 1.30 16.76
CA PRO A 285 -1.36 2.62 16.74
C PRO A 285 0.02 2.55 16.08
N VAL A 286 0.34 3.50 15.21
CA VAL A 286 1.69 3.66 14.67
C VAL A 286 2.55 4.31 15.76
N LEU A 287 3.54 3.59 16.27
CA LEU A 287 4.41 4.06 17.36
C LEU A 287 5.71 4.66 16.81
N ALA A 288 6.20 4.13 15.69
CA ALA A 288 7.28 4.75 14.92
C ALA A 288 7.06 4.62 13.42
N TYR A 289 7.49 5.65 12.69
CA TYR A 289 7.44 5.74 11.24
C TYR A 289 8.87 5.87 10.69
N ILE A 290 9.27 4.93 9.84
CA ILE A 290 10.58 4.90 9.21
C ILE A 290 10.42 4.94 7.68
N LYS A 291 11.28 5.71 7.00
CA LYS A 291 11.32 5.76 5.54
C LYS A 291 12.73 5.97 4.99
N SER A 292 12.92 5.66 3.72
CA SER A 292 14.11 6.06 2.98
C SER A 292 14.05 7.55 2.60
N PHE A 293 15.21 8.22 2.65
CA PHE A 293 15.35 9.66 2.40
C PHE A 293 16.53 10.02 1.48
N ARG A 294 17.20 9.03 0.87
CA ARG A 294 18.28 9.21 -0.11
C ARG A 294 17.78 9.09 -1.56
#